data_AF-L9YY52-F1
#
_entry.id   AF-L9YY52-F1
#
_cell.length_a   1.000
_cell.length_b   1.000
_cell.length_c   1.000
_cell.angle_alpha   90.00
_cell.angle_beta   90.00
_cell.angle_gamma   90.00
#
_symmetry.space_group_name_H-M   'P 1'
#
loop_
_entity.id
_entity.type
_entity.pdbx_description
1 polymer ?
#
loop_
_entity_poly.entity_id
_entity_poly.type
_entity_poly.pdbx_seq_one_letter_code
_entity_poly.pdbx_strand_id
1 'polypeptide(L)'
;MASPTPPDAIPDFLIEQFDDLSPETLRGTADYAREETYLAPDEMPDKIKEAFVLQDDDTVAAVADYADELAAFLEARDADSLRGTVANASGGDESWGHRRILQWHE
;
A
#
# COMPACT_ATOMS: atom_id res chain seq x y z
N MET A 1 7.63 -12.68 3.56
CA MET A 1 6.19 -12.86 3.28
C MET A 1 6.04 -13.16 1.81
N ALA A 2 5.12 -14.04 1.43
CA ALA A 2 4.73 -14.20 0.02
C ALA A 2 3.65 -13.18 -0.32
N SER A 3 3.56 -12.74 -1.58
CA SER A 3 2.44 -11.92 -2.04
C SER A 3 1.13 -12.68 -1.82
N PRO A 4 0.06 -12.03 -1.32
CA PRO A 4 -1.22 -12.69 -1.19
C PRO A 4 -1.69 -13.18 -2.56
N THR A 5 -2.35 -14.33 -2.59
CA THR A 5 -2.88 -14.90 -3.82
C THR A 5 -4.32 -14.47 -3.97
N PRO A 6 -4.70 -13.81 -5.06
CA PRO A 6 -6.07 -13.37 -5.24
C PRO A 6 -7.00 -14.59 -5.39
N PRO A 7 -8.15 -14.62 -4.70
CA PRO A 7 -9.16 -15.65 -4.92
C PRO A 7 -9.77 -15.56 -6.33
N ASP A 8 -10.11 -16.71 -6.91
CA ASP A 8 -10.71 -16.86 -8.26
C ASP A 8 -12.06 -16.12 -8.40
N ALA A 9 -12.71 -15.82 -7.26
CA ALA A 9 -13.93 -15.04 -7.19
C ALA A 9 -13.71 -13.55 -7.54
N ILE A 10 -12.47 -13.05 -7.39
CA ILE A 10 -12.15 -11.65 -7.68
C ILE A 10 -11.82 -11.50 -9.18
N PRO A 11 -12.50 -10.59 -9.89
CA PRO A 11 -12.15 -10.25 -11.25
C PRO A 11 -10.70 -9.73 -11.39
N ASP A 12 -9.96 -10.21 -12.40
CA ASP A 12 -8.58 -9.75 -12.70
C ASP A 12 -8.44 -8.23 -12.79
N PHE A 13 -9.42 -7.54 -13.38
CA PHE A 13 -9.36 -6.09 -13.52
C PHE A 13 -9.36 -5.36 -12.17
N LEU A 14 -9.92 -5.94 -11.10
CA LEU A 14 -9.85 -5.36 -9.75
C LEU A 14 -8.45 -5.57 -9.16
N ILE A 15 -7.86 -6.74 -9.40
CA ILE A 15 -6.52 -7.09 -8.94
C ILE A 15 -5.49 -6.15 -9.57
N GLU A 16 -5.58 -5.90 -10.87
CA GLU A 16 -4.71 -4.95 -11.57
C GLU A 16 -4.82 -3.53 -11.00
N GLN A 17 -6.03 -3.13 -10.59
CA GLN A 17 -6.25 -1.80 -10.01
C GLN A 17 -5.67 -1.70 -8.59
N PHE A 18 -5.68 -2.79 -7.82
CA PHE A 18 -5.12 -2.82 -6.47
C PHE A 18 -3.59 -2.77 -6.45
N ASP A 19 -2.91 -3.24 -7.49
CA ASP A 19 -1.45 -3.14 -7.61
C ASP A 19 -0.96 -1.68 -7.69
N ASP A 20 -1.80 -0.78 -8.20
CA ASP A 20 -1.49 0.66 -8.33
C ASP A 20 -1.82 1.47 -7.06
N LEU A 21 -2.51 0.87 -6.08
CA LEU A 21 -2.97 1.58 -4.87
C LEU A 21 -1.98 1.52 -3.71
N SER A 22 -1.98 2.59 -2.93
CA SER A 22 -1.25 2.65 -1.66
C SER A 22 -1.86 1.72 -0.61
N PRO A 23 -1.06 1.20 0.34
CA PRO A 23 -1.56 0.32 1.41
C PRO A 23 -2.65 0.99 2.25
N GLU A 24 -2.56 2.31 2.50
CA GLU A 24 -3.59 3.08 3.20
C GLU A 24 -4.93 3.06 2.44
N THR A 25 -4.87 3.25 1.12
CA THR A 25 -6.04 3.22 0.23
C THR A 25 -6.65 1.81 0.18
N LEU A 26 -5.83 0.77 0.06
CA LEU A 26 -6.28 -0.64 0.07
C LEU A 26 -7.02 -1.00 1.35
N ARG A 27 -6.51 -0.55 2.51
CA ARG A 27 -7.17 -0.76 3.79
C ARG A 27 -8.52 -0.06 3.86
N GLY A 28 -8.58 1.19 3.41
CA GLY A 28 -9.84 1.93 3.30
C GLY A 28 -10.83 1.30 2.31
N THR A 29 -10.34 0.70 1.23
CA THR A 29 -11.17 -0.06 0.29
C THR A 29 -11.72 -1.33 0.93
N ALA A 30 -10.93 -2.04 1.74
CA ALA A 30 -11.37 -3.20 2.49
C ALA A 30 -12.45 -2.84 3.52
N ASP A 31 -12.28 -1.73 4.24
CA ASP A 31 -13.25 -1.18 5.19
C ASP A 31 -14.57 -0.80 4.49
N TYR A 32 -14.46 -0.18 3.31
CA TYR A 32 -15.62 0.20 2.49
C TYR A 32 -16.38 -1.02 1.98
N ALA A 33 -15.66 -2.05 1.54
CA ALA A 33 -16.23 -3.31 1.07
C ALA A 33 -16.95 -4.08 2.20
N ARG A 34 -16.48 -4.00 3.45
CA ARG A 34 -17.16 -4.59 4.62
C ARG A 34 -18.35 -3.78 5.14
N GLU A 35 -18.69 -2.68 4.47
CA GLU A 35 -19.67 -1.69 4.93
C GLU A 35 -19.34 -1.09 6.32
N GLU A 36 -18.09 -1.20 6.78
CA GLU A 36 -17.63 -0.62 8.04
C GLU A 36 -17.50 0.91 7.92
N THR A 37 -17.25 1.40 6.70
CA THR A 37 -17.31 2.81 6.33
C THR A 37 -18.29 3.07 5.18
N TYR A 38 -19.05 4.17 5.29
CA TYR A 38 -19.91 4.68 4.22
C TYR A 38 -19.15 5.51 3.17
N LEU A 39 -17.90 5.88 3.46
CA LEU A 39 -17.08 6.73 2.61
C LEU A 39 -15.99 5.91 1.95
N ALA A 40 -16.03 5.86 0.62
CA ALA A 40 -14.93 5.34 -0.16
C ALA A 40 -13.70 6.27 -0.01
N PRO A 41 -12.47 5.72 0.02
CA PRO A 41 -11.25 6.52 0.02
C PRO A 41 -11.20 7.49 -1.17
N ASP A 42 -10.58 8.66 -0.98
CA ASP A 42 -10.50 9.70 -2.02
C ASP A 42 -9.72 9.22 -3.26
N GLU A 43 -8.66 8.44 -3.04
CA GLU A 43 -7.83 7.85 -4.09
C GLU A 43 -8.45 6.58 -4.71
N MET A 44 -9.61 6.14 -4.24
CA MET A 44 -10.26 4.95 -4.77
C MET A 44 -10.89 5.25 -6.15
N PRO A 45 -10.48 4.55 -7.22
CA PRO A 45 -11.04 4.76 -8.55
C PRO A 45 -12.54 4.45 -8.58
N ASP A 46 -13.32 5.28 -9.27
CA ASP A 46 -14.77 5.11 -9.38
C ASP A 46 -15.16 3.77 -10.02
N LYS A 47 -14.31 3.24 -10.93
CA LYS A 47 -14.48 1.89 -11.49
C LYS A 47 -14.52 0.79 -10.44
N ILE A 48 -13.74 0.93 -9.35
CA ILE A 48 -13.74 -0.04 -8.26
C ILE A 48 -15.06 0.07 -7.48
N LYS A 49 -15.54 1.30 -7.24
CA LYS A 49 -16.84 1.54 -6.57
C LYS A 49 -18.00 0.96 -7.39
N GLU A 50 -18.02 1.22 -8.70
CA GLU A 50 -19.03 0.67 -9.61
C GLU A 50 -18.97 -0.86 -9.67
N ALA A 51 -17.77 -1.44 -9.64
CA ALA A 51 -17.59 -2.88 -9.60
C ALA A 51 -18.18 -3.48 -8.32
N PHE A 52 -17.92 -2.89 -7.15
CA PHE A 52 -18.48 -3.36 -5.87
C PHE A 52 -20.01 -3.39 -5.87
N VAL A 53 -20.66 -2.39 -6.47
CA VAL A 53 -22.12 -2.36 -6.61
C VAL A 53 -22.66 -3.52 -7.47
N LEU A 54 -21.84 -4.06 -8.37
CA LEU A 54 -22.22 -5.14 -9.28
C LEU A 54 -21.93 -6.54 -8.73
N GLN A 55 -21.08 -6.67 -7.71
CA GLN A 55 -20.67 -7.97 -7.16
C GLN A 55 -21.62 -8.45 -6.06
N ASP A 56 -21.69 -9.77 -5.87
CA ASP A 56 -22.35 -10.38 -4.71
C ASP A 56 -21.54 -10.15 -3.42
N ASP A 57 -22.23 -10.08 -2.27
CA ASP A 57 -21.61 -9.83 -0.95
C ASP A 57 -20.45 -10.78 -0.63
N ASP A 58 -20.50 -12.03 -1.09
CA ASP A 58 -19.44 -13.02 -0.90
C ASP A 58 -18.16 -12.63 -1.65
N THR A 59 -18.30 -12.15 -2.89
CA THR A 59 -17.19 -11.63 -3.68
C THR A 59 -16.65 -10.33 -3.08
N VAL A 60 -17.54 -9.43 -2.62
CA VAL A 60 -17.14 -8.19 -1.95
C VAL A 60 -16.34 -8.49 -0.67
N ALA A 61 -16.76 -9.47 0.12
CA ALA A 61 -16.04 -9.92 1.30
C ALA A 61 -14.67 -10.52 0.96
N ALA A 62 -14.58 -11.35 -0.11
CA ALA A 62 -13.32 -11.89 -0.58
C ALA A 62 -12.35 -10.79 -1.06
N VAL A 63 -12.88 -9.76 -1.73
CA VAL A 63 -12.11 -8.56 -2.11
C VAL A 63 -11.59 -7.82 -0.89
N ALA A 64 -12.41 -7.65 0.14
CA ALA A 64 -12.01 -6.98 1.37
C ALA A 64 -10.89 -7.72 2.10
N ASP A 65 -10.96 -9.05 2.14
CA ASP A 65 -9.92 -9.88 2.74
C ASP A 65 -8.60 -9.75 1.97
N TYR A 66 -8.65 -9.91 0.65
CA TYR A 66 -7.49 -9.77 -0.22
C TYR A 66 -6.84 -8.37 -0.13
N ALA A 67 -7.64 -7.31 -0.11
CA ALA A 67 -7.14 -5.94 -0.02
C ALA A 67 -6.44 -5.66 1.33
N ASP A 68 -6.97 -6.20 2.45
CA ASP A 68 -6.34 -6.07 3.77
C ASP A 68 -5.02 -6.86 3.84
N GLU A 69 -5.00 -8.10 3.31
CA GLU A 69 -3.77 -8.90 3.22
C GLU A 69 -2.70 -8.23 2.34
N LEU A 70 -3.11 -7.63 1.21
CA LEU A 70 -2.22 -6.91 0.31
C LEU A 70 -1.65 -5.65 0.96
N ALA A 71 -2.49 -4.89 1.67
CA ALA A 71 -2.04 -3.73 2.44
C ALA A 71 -0.99 -4.14 3.48
N ALA A 72 -1.26 -5.17 4.28
CA ALA A 72 -0.32 -5.67 5.28
C ALA A 72 1.00 -6.18 4.66
N PHE A 73 0.93 -6.82 3.50
CA PHE A 73 2.12 -7.24 2.75
C PHE A 73 2.96 -6.06 2.27
N LEU A 74 2.33 -5.03 1.71
CA LEU A 74 3.00 -3.81 1.25
C LEU A 74 3.62 -3.04 2.41
N GLU A 75 2.91 -2.87 3.52
CA GLU A 75 3.44 -2.23 4.74
C GLU A 75 4.65 -2.99 5.29
N ALA A 76 4.58 -4.32 5.35
CA ALA A 76 5.69 -5.15 5.81
C ALA A 76 6.90 -5.06 4.87
N ARG A 77 6.68 -4.99 3.56
CA ARG A 77 7.75 -4.83 2.56
C ARG A 77 8.37 -3.44 2.62
N ASP A 78 7.57 -2.40 2.78
CA ASP A 78 8.06 -1.03 2.90
C ASP A 78 8.89 -0.86 4.18
N ALA A 79 8.42 -1.42 5.30
CA ALA A 79 9.17 -1.48 6.56
C ALA A 79 10.50 -2.25 6.42
N ASP A 80 10.53 -3.37 5.70
CA ASP A 80 11.76 -4.13 5.44
C ASP A 80 12.73 -3.37 4.52
N SER A 81 12.21 -2.69 3.50
CA SER A 81 12.98 -1.82 2.60
C SER A 81 13.60 -0.64 3.36
N LEU A 82 12.84 0.03 4.22
CA LEU A 82 13.32 1.08 5.12
C LEU A 82 14.36 0.54 6.09
N ARG A 83 14.18 -0.66 6.64
CA ARG A 83 15.17 -1.30 7.51
C ARG A 83 16.46 -1.63 6.76
N GLY A 84 16.37 -2.08 5.52
CA GLY A 84 17.52 -2.33 4.64
C GLY A 84 18.32 -1.07 4.34
N THR A 85 17.64 0.06 4.09
CA THR A 85 18.32 1.36 3.88
C THR A 85 18.96 1.90 5.16
N VAL A 86 18.32 1.76 6.33
CA VAL A 86 18.91 2.16 7.63
C VAL A 86 20.08 1.25 8.02
N ALA A 87 20.00 -0.04 7.73
CA ALA A 87 21.10 -0.99 7.94
C ALA A 87 22.27 -0.73 6.99
N ASN A 88 22.00 -0.38 5.72
CA ASN A 88 23.02 0.03 4.75
C ASN A 88 23.63 1.42 5.06
N ALA A 89 22.83 2.34 5.61
CA ALA A 89 23.31 3.63 6.11
C ALA A 89 24.15 3.51 7.40
N SER A 90 23.95 2.45 8.19
CA SER A 90 24.76 2.17 9.38
C SER A 90 26.10 1.49 9.06
N GLY A 91 26.39 1.20 7.79
CA GLY A 91 27.62 0.56 7.32
C GLY A 91 28.59 1.47 6.57
N GLY A 92 28.35 2.78 6.54
CA GLY A 92 29.17 3.76 5.81
C GLY A 92 29.79 4.80 6.74
N ASP A 93 30.99 4.50 7.22
CA ASP A 93 31.99 5.48 7.64
C ASP A 93 32.35 6.36 6.43
N GLU A 94 31.58 7.40 6.13
CA GLU A 94 32.06 8.48 5.28
C GLU A 94 31.57 9.81 5.83
N SER A 95 32.54 10.54 6.35
CA SER A 95 32.49 11.94 6.76
C SER A 95 31.77 12.82 5.73
N TRP A 96 30.46 12.99 5.86
CA TRP A 96 29.73 14.05 5.16
C TRP A 96 30.13 15.39 5.77
N GLY A 97 31.19 16.00 5.23
CA GLY A 97 31.21 17.41 4.85
C GLY A 97 30.98 18.51 5.90
N HIS A 98 30.90 18.23 7.20
CA HIS A 98 30.73 19.29 8.24
C HIS A 98 32.01 20.10 8.51
N ARG A 99 32.88 20.28 7.52
CA ARG A 99 34.13 21.03 7.69
C ARG A 99 34.47 21.95 6.52
N ARG A 100 33.53 22.81 6.10
CA ARG A 100 33.90 24.10 5.47
C ARG A 100 32.76 25.14 5.38
N ILE A 101 32.25 25.63 6.50
CA ILE A 101 31.45 26.88 6.51
C ILE A 101 32.03 27.87 7.53
N LEU A 102 33.33 28.19 7.44
CA LEU A 102 33.92 29.34 8.13
C LEU A 102 35.20 29.77 7.40
N GLN A 103 35.04 30.42 6.24
CA GLN A 103 35.96 31.41 5.67
C GLN A 103 35.29 31.97 4.41
N TRP A 104 35.54 33.23 4.06
CA TRP A 104 34.83 34.09 3.08
C TRP A 104 33.64 34.82 3.75
N HIS A 105 33.68 36.11 4.10
CA HIS A 105 34.42 37.24 3.54
C HIS A 105 34.84 38.25 4.61
N GLU A 106 35.99 38.88 4.33
CA GLU A 106 36.49 40.16 4.81
C GLU A 106 35.54 41.34 4.61
#